data_AF-A0A6I2R0J5-F1
#
_entry.id   AF-A0A6I2R0J5-F1
#
_cell.length_a   1.000
_cell.length_b   1.000
_cell.length_c   1.000
_cell.angle_alpha   90.00
_cell.angle_beta   90.00
_cell.angle_gamma   90.00
#
_symmetry.space_group_name_H-M   'P 1'
#
loop_
_entity.id
_entity.type
_entity.pdbx_description
1 polymer ?
#
loop_
_entity_poly.entity_id
_entity_poly.type
_entity_poly.pdbx_seq_one_letter_code
_entity_poly.pdbx_strand_id
1 'polypeptide(L)'
;MPNREILASPDIAESEEGAVLLNSGYTALGKVMAGSGGIQFTKAELDSGDLPEGTAVEDLTAPVEYAGDAMIAKCENTGTGEATVVVQATSVGVETGFYVKGVMLYIKDPEGDGDVAYSYLPLQSKPEWMRPQGSPVNKMVTFNIINIVGAAASVSAIIDPDALARVVDLEKYALLGHSHEISDISGLSNTLSDHEAAIDLLNDLVSGDMPGGINKTADFATLAGITMRDGVWSQTGRSITA
;
A
#
# COMPACT_ATOMS: atom_id res chain seq x y z
N MET A 1 40.07 57.12 -9.22
CA MET A 1 38.88 56.37 -9.65
C MET A 1 38.65 55.30 -8.60
N PRO A 2 37.51 55.30 -7.91
CA PRO A 2 37.32 54.43 -6.74
C PRO A 2 37.07 52.98 -7.17
N ASN A 3 37.50 52.07 -6.30
CA ASN A 3 37.38 50.63 -6.43
C ASN A 3 35.94 50.19 -6.70
N ARG A 4 35.79 49.30 -7.69
CA ARG A 4 34.56 48.53 -7.92
C ARG A 4 34.46 47.49 -6.81
N GLU A 5 33.60 47.74 -5.82
CA GLU A 5 33.22 46.73 -4.85
C GLU A 5 32.64 45.54 -5.60
N ILE A 6 33.23 44.36 -5.33
CA ILE A 6 32.67 43.08 -5.69
C ILE A 6 31.39 42.99 -4.86
N LEU A 7 30.24 43.16 -5.49
CA LEU A 7 28.99 42.72 -4.88
C LEU A 7 29.15 41.23 -4.62
N ALA A 8 29.38 40.88 -3.35
CA ALA A 8 29.09 39.54 -2.88
C ALA A 8 27.67 39.24 -3.35
N SER A 9 27.52 38.17 -4.14
CA SER A 9 26.19 37.65 -4.45
C SER A 9 25.42 37.56 -3.13
N PRO A 10 24.18 38.06 -3.07
CA PRO A 10 23.36 37.83 -1.90
C PRO A 10 23.36 36.33 -1.64
N ASP A 11 23.54 35.96 -0.37
CA ASP A 11 23.33 34.61 0.12
C ASP A 11 22.19 33.99 -0.67
N ILE A 12 22.48 32.86 -1.30
CA ILE A 12 21.43 31.94 -1.75
C ILE A 12 20.59 31.66 -0.52
N ALA A 13 19.51 32.42 -0.33
CA ALA A 13 18.43 32.04 0.56
C ALA A 13 18.16 30.59 0.23
N GLU A 14 18.37 29.70 1.21
CA GLU A 14 18.12 28.27 1.07
C GLU A 14 16.80 28.13 0.35
N SER A 15 16.88 27.65 -0.89
CA SER A 15 15.75 27.63 -1.77
C SER A 15 14.70 26.75 -1.11
N GLU A 16 13.48 27.27 -0.93
CA GLU A 16 12.29 26.45 -0.61
C GLU A 16 11.98 25.53 -1.82
N GLU A 17 12.94 24.71 -2.21
CA GLU A 17 12.99 23.90 -3.42
C GLU A 17 12.39 22.49 -3.18
N GLY A 18 12.05 22.17 -1.93
CA GLY A 18 11.46 20.89 -1.58
C GLY A 18 11.13 20.76 -0.09
N ALA A 19 10.78 19.53 0.29
CA ALA A 19 10.56 19.19 1.68
C ALA A 19 11.90 19.06 2.41
N VAL A 20 11.97 19.61 3.61
CA VAL A 20 13.11 19.50 4.52
C VAL A 20 12.89 18.30 5.43
N LEU A 21 13.87 17.40 5.53
CA LEU A 21 13.83 16.30 6.49
C LEU A 21 14.19 16.83 7.87
N LEU A 22 13.39 16.51 8.88
CA LEU A 22 13.60 16.98 10.26
C LEU A 22 14.67 16.16 10.98
N ASN A 23 15.26 16.73 12.03
CA ASN A 23 16.20 16.02 12.91
C ASN A 23 15.58 14.77 13.55
N SER A 24 14.30 14.84 13.92
CA SER A 24 13.49 13.69 14.32
C SER A 24 13.32 12.67 13.18
N GLY A 25 13.13 13.13 11.95
CA GLY A 25 13.04 12.31 10.74
C GLY A 25 14.34 11.56 10.45
N TYR A 26 15.50 12.23 10.50
CA TYR A 26 16.82 11.60 10.38
C TYR A 26 17.04 10.52 11.43
N THR A 27 16.66 10.81 12.68
CA THR A 27 16.77 9.86 13.79
C THR A 27 15.91 8.62 13.54
N ALA A 28 14.64 8.82 13.14
CA ALA A 28 13.72 7.71 12.84
C ALA A 28 14.18 6.91 11.63
N LEU A 29 14.65 7.57 10.56
CA LEU A 29 15.21 6.91 9.38
C LEU A 29 16.44 6.07 9.75
N GLY A 30 17.34 6.59 10.58
CA GLY A 30 18.50 5.85 11.08
C GLY A 30 18.11 4.57 11.83
N LYS A 31 17.07 4.64 12.67
CA LYS A 31 16.51 3.46 13.36
C LYS A 31 15.91 2.45 12.39
N VAL A 32 15.11 2.91 11.41
CA VAL A 32 14.52 2.05 10.37
C VAL A 32 15.62 1.32 9.59
N MET A 33 16.69 2.03 9.21
CA MET A 33 17.83 1.45 8.49
C MET A 33 18.62 0.45 9.36
N ALA A 34 18.77 0.70 10.66
CA ALA A 34 19.43 -0.21 11.57
C ALA A 34 18.62 -1.49 11.83
N GLY A 35 17.29 -1.38 11.89
CA GLY A 35 16.37 -2.49 12.16
C GLY A 35 15.88 -3.25 10.93
N SER A 36 16.23 -2.83 9.71
CA SER A 36 15.63 -3.31 8.45
C SER A 36 14.10 -3.17 8.40
N GLY A 37 13.58 -2.12 9.03
CA GLY A 37 12.14 -1.82 9.09
C GLY A 37 11.61 -1.14 7.83
N GLY A 38 10.32 -0.83 7.86
CA GLY A 38 9.65 -0.01 6.84
C GLY A 38 9.36 1.41 7.35
N ILE A 39 9.12 2.33 6.42
CA ILE A 39 8.53 3.64 6.70
C ILE A 39 7.05 3.56 6.42
N GLN A 40 6.24 4.02 7.37
CA GLN A 40 4.80 4.20 7.18
C GLN A 40 4.45 5.65 7.49
N PHE A 41 4.04 6.42 6.48
CA PHE A 41 3.47 7.74 6.69
C PHE A 41 2.08 7.61 7.31
N THR A 42 1.84 8.29 8.44
CA THR A 42 0.62 8.08 9.23
C THR A 42 -0.36 9.23 9.11
N LYS A 43 0.13 10.48 9.06
CA LYS A 43 -0.70 11.68 8.93
C LYS A 43 0.07 12.86 8.35
N ALA A 44 -0.68 13.87 7.91
CA ALA A 44 -0.17 15.16 7.48
C ALA A 44 -0.92 16.28 8.20
N GLU A 45 -0.23 17.36 8.57
CA GLU A 45 -0.81 18.52 9.26
C GLU A 45 -0.43 19.81 8.54
N LEU A 46 -1.34 20.78 8.50
CA LEU A 46 -1.13 22.08 7.90
C LEU A 46 -0.59 23.06 8.92
N ASP A 47 0.35 23.90 8.49
CA ASP A 47 0.91 24.98 9.28
C ASP A 47 0.47 26.34 8.73
N SER A 48 0.06 27.25 9.61
CA SER A 48 -0.27 28.64 9.29
C SER A 48 0.68 29.67 9.91
N GLY A 49 1.64 29.19 10.72
CA GLY A 49 2.54 30.00 11.52
C GLY A 49 3.69 30.58 10.71
N ASP A 50 4.12 31.78 11.12
CA ASP A 50 5.35 32.38 10.63
C ASP A 50 6.54 31.71 11.32
N LEU A 51 7.49 31.20 10.54
CA LEU A 51 8.72 30.63 11.11
C LEU A 51 9.47 31.72 11.90
N PRO A 52 9.74 31.52 13.21
CA PRO A 52 10.44 32.53 14.00
C PRO A 52 11.86 32.74 13.49
N GLU A 53 12.32 33.99 13.50
CA GLU A 53 13.64 34.37 13.01
C GLU A 53 14.75 33.55 13.69
N GLY A 54 15.63 32.95 12.88
CA GLY A 54 16.72 32.09 13.36
C GLY A 54 16.32 30.65 13.72
N THR A 55 15.06 30.25 13.54
CA THR A 55 14.63 28.85 13.70
C THR A 55 15.04 28.05 12.47
N ALA A 56 15.85 27.01 12.67
CA ALA A 56 16.11 26.04 11.62
C ALA A 56 14.86 25.15 11.42
N VAL A 57 14.41 25.01 10.18
CA VAL A 57 13.25 24.16 9.84
C VAL A 57 13.46 22.72 10.34
N GLU A 58 14.70 22.23 10.29
CA GLU A 58 15.09 20.89 10.72
C GLU A 58 14.78 20.59 12.19
N ASP A 59 14.67 21.61 13.04
CA ASP A 59 14.41 21.49 14.48
C ASP A 59 12.92 21.44 14.82
N LEU A 60 12.03 21.62 13.84
CA LEU A 60 10.60 21.52 14.06
C LEU A 60 10.22 20.09 14.49
N THR A 61 9.33 20.00 15.47
CA THR A 61 8.75 18.73 15.95
C THR A 61 7.23 18.67 15.79
N ALA A 62 6.64 19.80 15.40
CA ALA A 62 5.22 20.01 15.12
C ALA A 62 5.09 21.25 14.22
N PRO A 63 3.91 21.50 13.61
CA PRO A 63 3.62 22.78 12.98
C PRO A 63 3.89 23.95 13.93
N VAL A 64 4.38 25.07 13.39
CA VAL A 64 4.55 26.32 14.15
C VAL A 64 3.20 26.79 14.69
N GLU A 65 2.19 26.80 13.84
CA GLU A 65 0.79 27.02 14.23
C GLU A 65 -0.12 26.04 13.49
N TYR A 66 -0.58 25.02 14.21
CA TYR A 66 -1.47 24.00 13.67
C TYR A 66 -2.74 24.62 13.09
N ALA A 67 -3.00 24.33 11.81
CA ALA A 67 -4.11 24.88 11.05
C ALA A 67 -5.15 23.82 10.60
N GLY A 68 -4.92 22.55 10.93
CA GLY A 68 -5.81 21.43 10.60
C GLY A 68 -5.08 20.23 10.00
N ASP A 69 -5.77 19.10 9.96
CA ASP A 69 -5.27 17.87 9.35
C ASP A 69 -5.38 17.93 7.82
N ALA A 70 -4.41 17.32 7.15
CA ALA A 70 -4.42 17.13 5.71
C ALA A 70 -4.51 15.64 5.36
N MET A 71 -5.13 15.36 4.22
CA MET A 71 -5.42 14.01 3.75
C MET A 71 -4.22 13.47 2.97
N ILE A 72 -3.64 12.35 3.39
CA ILE A 72 -2.69 11.62 2.55
C ILE A 72 -3.48 10.84 1.50
N ALA A 73 -3.33 11.19 0.23
CA ALA A 73 -4.09 10.60 -0.88
C ALA A 73 -3.35 9.46 -1.56
N LYS A 74 -2.01 9.51 -1.55
CA LYS A 74 -1.18 8.56 -2.30
C LYS A 74 0.24 8.54 -1.75
N CYS A 75 0.88 7.39 -1.83
CA CYS A 75 2.31 7.22 -1.59
C CYS A 75 2.92 6.39 -2.71
N GLU A 76 3.98 6.91 -3.33
CA GLU A 76 4.75 6.24 -4.39
C GLU A 76 6.22 6.19 -4.02
N ASN A 77 6.81 5.00 -4.04
CA ASN A 77 8.24 4.80 -3.89
C ASN A 77 8.82 4.35 -5.24
N THR A 78 9.79 5.11 -5.75
CA THR A 78 10.48 4.82 -7.02
C THR A 78 11.66 3.87 -6.86
N GLY A 79 11.98 3.45 -5.63
CA GLY A 79 13.12 2.58 -5.31
C GLY A 79 14.48 3.29 -5.38
N THR A 80 14.47 4.62 -5.53
CA THR A 80 15.68 5.47 -5.67
C THR A 80 16.11 6.09 -4.35
N GLY A 81 15.56 5.64 -3.22
CA GLY A 81 15.78 6.26 -1.91
C GLY A 81 14.89 7.47 -1.62
N GLU A 82 13.92 7.72 -2.49
CA GLU A 82 12.92 8.78 -2.36
C GLU A 82 11.50 8.19 -2.48
N ALA A 83 10.56 8.79 -1.75
CA ALA A 83 9.14 8.50 -1.86
C ALA A 83 8.34 9.78 -2.01
N THR A 84 7.42 9.80 -2.97
CA THR A 84 6.47 10.88 -3.17
C THR A 84 5.21 10.60 -2.37
N VAL A 85 4.87 11.49 -1.44
CA VAL A 85 3.62 11.48 -0.69
C VAL A 85 2.74 12.60 -1.23
N VAL A 86 1.54 12.27 -1.67
CA VAL A 86 0.55 13.23 -2.15
C VAL A 86 -0.36 13.60 -1.01
N VAL A 87 -0.32 14.86 -0.60
CA VAL A 87 -1.15 15.42 0.47
C VAL A 87 -2.19 16.34 -0.13
N GLN A 88 -3.42 16.27 0.35
CA GLN A 88 -4.53 17.09 -0.08
C GLN A 88 -5.14 17.85 1.09
N ALA A 89 -5.58 19.07 0.83
CA ALA A 89 -6.37 19.84 1.77
C ALA A 89 -7.50 20.56 1.05
N THR A 90 -8.63 20.74 1.74
CA THR A 90 -9.86 21.30 1.19
C THR A 90 -10.45 22.35 2.12
N SER A 91 -11.25 23.26 1.57
CA SER A 91 -12.02 24.24 2.35
C SER A 91 -13.18 23.62 3.13
N VAL A 92 -13.49 22.33 2.93
CA VAL A 92 -14.50 21.62 3.73
C VAL A 92 -13.98 21.48 5.16
N GLY A 93 -14.80 21.83 6.15
CA GLY A 93 -14.44 21.84 7.57
C GLY A 93 -13.67 23.07 8.05
N VAL A 94 -13.25 23.97 7.15
CA VAL A 94 -12.48 25.17 7.53
C VAL A 94 -13.41 26.27 8.02
N GLU A 95 -13.39 26.59 9.31
CA GLU A 95 -14.23 27.65 9.88
C GLU A 95 -13.75 29.06 9.49
N THR A 96 -12.45 29.30 9.64
CA THR A 96 -11.79 30.58 9.34
C THR A 96 -10.69 30.34 8.32
N GLY A 97 -10.63 31.18 7.28
CA GLY A 97 -9.57 31.06 6.27
C GLY A 97 -8.19 31.37 6.85
N PHE A 98 -7.17 30.69 6.34
CA PHE A 98 -5.79 30.83 6.78
C PHE A 98 -4.83 30.66 5.60
N TYR A 99 -3.61 31.17 5.74
CA TYR A 99 -2.54 30.90 4.79
C TYR A 99 -1.84 29.61 5.20
N VAL A 100 -1.81 28.62 4.31
CA VAL A 100 -0.98 27.41 4.46
C VAL A 100 0.46 27.83 4.20
N LYS A 101 1.25 27.94 5.26
CA LYS A 101 2.67 28.31 5.22
C LYS A 101 3.60 27.12 5.39
N GLY A 102 3.05 25.94 5.65
CA GLY A 102 3.76 24.69 5.49
C GLY A 102 2.88 23.45 5.66
N VAL A 103 3.49 22.29 5.42
CA VAL A 103 2.87 20.98 5.61
C VAL A 103 3.84 20.07 6.34
N MET A 104 3.42 19.56 7.50
CA MET A 104 4.17 18.61 8.30
C MET A 104 3.74 17.18 7.96
N LEU A 105 4.69 16.30 7.68
CA LEU A 105 4.45 14.87 7.49
C LEU A 105 4.94 14.07 8.68
N TYR A 106 4.16 13.06 9.05
CA TYR A 106 4.48 12.15 10.15
C TYR A 106 4.66 10.72 9.67
N ILE A 107 5.52 9.99 10.36
CA ILE A 107 5.67 8.55 10.20
C ILE A 107 5.39 7.84 11.53
N LYS A 108 5.02 6.55 11.46
CA LYS A 108 4.95 5.69 12.64
C LYS A 108 6.34 5.60 13.30
N ASP A 109 6.41 5.77 14.61
CA ASP A 109 7.65 5.56 15.37
C ASP A 109 8.15 4.12 15.16
N PRO A 110 9.38 3.91 14.65
CA PRO A 110 9.91 2.57 14.42
C PRO A 110 10.09 1.74 15.70
N GLU A 111 10.15 2.37 16.89
CA GLU A 111 10.37 1.69 18.17
C GLU A 111 9.20 1.82 19.15
N GLY A 112 8.13 2.54 18.77
CA GLY A 112 7.05 2.93 19.67
C GLY A 112 5.68 2.97 19.00
N ASP A 113 4.67 3.36 19.77
CA ASP A 113 3.29 3.40 19.29
C ASP A 113 2.83 4.79 18.79
N GLY A 114 3.71 5.79 18.83
CA GLY A 114 3.40 7.16 18.43
C GLY A 114 3.72 7.49 16.97
N ASP A 115 3.53 8.77 16.65
CA ASP A 115 3.93 9.39 15.40
C ASP A 115 5.17 10.26 15.61
N VAL A 116 6.07 10.30 14.63
CA VAL A 116 7.27 11.13 14.62
C VAL A 116 7.19 12.11 13.46
N ALA A 117 7.38 13.39 13.75
CA ALA A 117 7.49 14.42 12.71
C ALA A 117 8.70 14.08 11.82
N TYR A 118 8.44 13.87 10.54
CA TYR A 118 9.41 13.31 9.60
C TYR A 118 10.01 14.38 8.72
N SER A 119 9.15 15.10 8.00
CA SER A 119 9.55 16.15 7.06
C SER A 119 8.56 17.29 7.07
N TYR A 120 9.05 18.45 6.67
CA TYR A 120 8.28 19.67 6.59
C TYR A 120 8.44 20.29 5.21
N LEU A 121 7.33 20.61 4.56
CA LEU A 121 7.32 21.42 3.33
C LEU A 121 7.14 22.89 3.72
N PRO A 122 8.19 23.74 3.68
CA PRO A 122 8.05 25.17 3.91
C PRO A 122 7.40 25.85 2.70
N LEU A 123 6.45 26.75 2.96
CA LEU A 123 5.76 27.56 1.96
C LEU A 123 5.75 29.05 2.37
N GLN A 124 6.75 29.49 3.14
CA GLN A 124 6.75 30.84 3.73
C GLN A 124 6.83 31.93 2.67
N SER A 125 7.56 31.70 1.57
CA SER A 125 7.68 32.69 0.48
C SER A 125 6.41 32.79 -0.37
N LYS A 126 5.66 31.69 -0.51
CA LYS A 126 4.46 31.60 -1.37
C LYS A 126 3.37 30.77 -0.69
N PRO A 127 2.79 31.28 0.41
CA PRO A 127 1.81 30.53 1.15
C PRO A 127 0.50 30.45 0.39
N GLU A 128 -0.22 29.35 0.58
CA GLU A 128 -1.46 29.10 -0.15
C GLU A 128 -2.68 29.50 0.67
N TRP A 129 -3.53 30.39 0.15
CA TRP A 129 -4.69 30.87 0.90
C TRP A 129 -5.80 29.81 0.96
N MET A 130 -6.00 29.16 2.10
CA MET A 130 -7.13 28.27 2.37
C MET A 130 -8.36 29.08 2.76
N ARG A 131 -9.47 28.91 2.03
CA ARG A 131 -10.70 29.66 2.27
C ARG A 131 -11.57 28.97 3.32
N PRO A 132 -12.37 29.73 4.09
CA PRO A 132 -13.38 29.15 4.96
C PRO A 132 -14.48 28.47 4.13
N GLN A 133 -15.11 27.47 4.73
CA GLN A 133 -16.27 26.78 4.18
C GLN A 133 -17.40 27.77 3.92
N GLY A 134 -18.10 27.60 2.79
CA GLY A 134 -19.22 28.48 2.39
C GLY A 134 -18.78 29.78 1.71
N SER A 135 -17.48 29.98 1.51
CA SER A 135 -16.97 30.98 0.57
C SER A 135 -17.55 30.75 -0.83
N PRO A 136 -17.79 31.81 -1.65
CA PRO A 136 -18.34 31.68 -3.00
C PRO A 136 -17.56 30.74 -3.92
N VAL A 137 -16.28 30.52 -3.62
CA VAL A 137 -15.39 29.59 -4.30
C VAL A 137 -14.74 28.69 -3.26
N ASN A 138 -14.95 27.38 -3.38
CA ASN A 138 -14.26 26.35 -2.60
C ASN A 138 -12.83 26.19 -3.11
N LYS A 139 -11.93 25.74 -2.22
CA LYS A 139 -10.54 25.45 -2.58
C LYS A 139 -10.20 24.01 -2.28
N MET A 140 -9.41 23.43 -3.16
CA MET A 140 -8.69 22.18 -2.94
C MET A 140 -7.25 22.41 -3.38
N VAL A 141 -6.30 22.01 -2.56
CA VAL A 141 -4.88 22.04 -2.86
C VAL A 141 -4.33 20.62 -2.79
N THR A 142 -3.36 20.33 -3.65
CA THR A 142 -2.64 19.06 -3.68
C THR A 142 -1.15 19.34 -3.69
N PHE A 143 -0.44 18.80 -2.69
CA PHE A 143 1.00 18.89 -2.55
C PHE A 143 1.62 17.54 -2.89
N ASN A 144 2.54 17.51 -3.84
CA ASN A 144 3.37 16.33 -4.08
C ASN A 144 4.69 16.55 -3.33
N ILE A 145 4.85 15.83 -2.22
CA ILE A 145 5.97 16.00 -1.30
C ILE A 145 6.94 14.84 -1.54
N ILE A 146 8.11 15.13 -2.09
CA ILE A 146 9.18 14.14 -2.28
C ILE A 146 10.00 14.09 -1.00
N ASN A 147 10.07 12.90 -0.41
CA ASN A 147 10.72 12.65 0.87
C ASN A 147 11.87 11.68 0.68
N ILE A 148 12.97 11.93 1.37
CA ILE A 148 14.07 10.97 1.48
C ILE A 148 13.59 9.80 2.34
N VAL A 149 13.75 8.57 1.87
CA VAL A 149 13.40 7.31 2.58
C VAL A 149 14.56 6.32 2.63
N GLY A 150 15.68 6.65 1.98
CA GLY A 150 16.90 5.84 2.01
C GLY A 150 16.65 4.40 1.55
N ALA A 151 17.34 3.45 2.17
CA ALA A 151 17.23 2.02 1.87
C ALA A 151 16.20 1.29 2.76
N ALA A 152 15.12 1.97 3.19
CA ALA A 152 14.06 1.34 3.98
C ALA A 152 13.49 0.10 3.25
N ALA A 153 13.22 -0.97 3.99
CA ALA A 153 12.81 -2.26 3.41
C ALA A 153 11.44 -2.18 2.73
N SER A 154 10.57 -1.29 3.22
CA SER A 154 9.28 -0.98 2.61
C SER A 154 8.91 0.47 2.90
N VAL A 155 8.09 1.05 2.03
CA VAL A 155 7.52 2.39 2.22
C VAL A 155 6.03 2.31 1.94
N SER A 156 5.23 2.77 2.90
CA SER A 156 3.77 2.75 2.85
C SER A 156 3.20 4.04 3.43
N ALA A 157 1.91 4.26 3.25
CA ALA A 157 1.18 5.35 3.88
C ALA A 157 -0.24 4.91 4.25
N ILE A 158 -0.77 5.46 5.33
CA ILE A 158 -2.20 5.37 5.64
C ILE A 158 -2.92 6.39 4.76
N ILE A 159 -3.72 5.88 3.83
CA ILE A 159 -4.47 6.72 2.90
C ILE A 159 -5.77 7.15 3.58
N ASP A 160 -6.03 8.45 3.56
CA ASP A 160 -7.25 9.01 4.11
C ASP A 160 -8.45 8.62 3.21
N PRO A 161 -9.54 8.06 3.76
CA PRO A 161 -10.69 7.63 2.98
C PRO A 161 -11.44 8.78 2.27
N ASP A 162 -11.31 10.01 2.77
CA ASP A 162 -11.94 11.20 2.18
C ASP A 162 -11.04 11.85 1.11
N ALA A 163 -9.81 11.35 0.94
CA ALA A 163 -8.91 11.83 -0.10
C ALA A 163 -9.40 11.49 -1.51
N LEU A 164 -9.20 12.41 -2.46
CA LEU A 164 -9.54 12.15 -3.85
C LEU A 164 -8.44 11.35 -4.54
N ALA A 165 -8.79 10.18 -5.06
CA ALA A 165 -7.94 9.38 -5.94
C ALA A 165 -8.20 9.71 -7.42
N ARG A 166 -7.16 9.64 -8.26
CA ARG A 166 -7.36 9.70 -9.71
C ARG A 166 -7.89 8.35 -10.20
N VAL A 167 -8.64 8.35 -11.30
CA VAL A 167 -9.18 7.12 -11.91
C VAL A 167 -8.07 6.09 -12.18
N VAL A 168 -6.93 6.53 -12.70
CA VAL A 168 -5.76 5.68 -12.95
C VAL A 168 -5.16 5.08 -11.66
N ASP A 169 -5.26 5.81 -10.54
CA ASP A 169 -4.78 5.33 -9.24
C ASP A 169 -5.79 4.30 -8.67
N LEU A 170 -7.08 4.53 -8.87
CA LEU A 170 -8.14 3.60 -8.45
C LEU A 170 -8.03 2.25 -9.15
N GLU A 171 -7.68 2.19 -10.44
CA GLU A 171 -7.47 0.90 -11.14
C GLU A 171 -6.34 0.08 -10.49
N LYS A 172 -5.28 0.74 -10.00
CA LYS A 172 -4.19 0.09 -9.29
C LYS A 172 -4.63 -0.41 -7.91
N TYR A 173 -5.42 0.39 -7.18
CA TYR A 173 -5.89 0.04 -5.83
C TYR A 173 -7.05 -0.95 -5.81
N ALA A 174 -7.99 -0.88 -6.76
CA ALA A 174 -9.12 -1.79 -6.88
C ALA A 174 -8.72 -3.23 -7.23
N LEU A 175 -7.46 -3.47 -7.60
CA LEU A 175 -6.92 -4.82 -7.81
C LEU A 175 -6.08 -5.30 -6.62
N LEU A 176 -5.59 -4.39 -5.78
CA LEU A 176 -4.82 -4.69 -4.58
C LEU A 176 -5.77 -5.16 -3.47
N GLY A 177 -5.98 -6.48 -3.38
CA GLY A 177 -6.77 -7.11 -2.31
C GLY A 177 -8.15 -7.62 -2.73
N HIS A 178 -8.51 -7.55 -4.00
CA HIS A 178 -9.73 -8.17 -4.50
C HIS A 178 -9.48 -9.67 -4.76
N SER A 179 -9.67 -10.48 -3.72
CA SER A 179 -9.87 -11.92 -3.87
C SER A 179 -11.36 -12.20 -4.00
N HIS A 180 -11.74 -13.00 -5.00
CA HIS A 180 -13.07 -13.54 -5.11
C HIS A 180 -13.07 -14.99 -4.64
N GLU A 181 -14.06 -15.36 -3.84
CA GLU A 181 -14.40 -16.77 -3.64
C GLU A 181 -15.26 -17.25 -4.81
N ILE A 182 -15.30 -18.55 -5.07
CA ILE A 182 -16.15 -19.13 -6.13
C ILE A 182 -17.63 -18.77 -5.90
N SER A 183 -18.02 -18.60 -4.64
CA SER A 183 -19.33 -18.10 -4.20
C SER A 183 -19.68 -16.71 -4.73
N ASP A 184 -18.69 -15.87 -5.03
CA ASP A 184 -18.90 -14.50 -5.54
C ASP A 184 -19.29 -14.48 -7.03
N ILE A 185 -19.08 -15.59 -7.75
CA ILE A 185 -19.37 -15.68 -9.18
C ILE A 185 -20.79 -16.20 -9.38
N SER A 186 -21.72 -15.26 -9.61
CA SER A 186 -23.13 -15.55 -9.91
C SER A 186 -23.26 -16.61 -11.01
N GLY A 187 -23.86 -17.75 -10.67
CA GLY A 187 -24.12 -18.86 -11.59
C GLY A 187 -23.06 -19.96 -11.62
N LEU A 188 -21.83 -19.69 -11.15
CA LEU A 188 -20.79 -20.71 -11.07
C LEU A 188 -21.08 -21.71 -9.94
N SER A 189 -21.62 -21.23 -8.81
CA SER A 189 -22.12 -22.10 -7.74
C SER A 189 -23.24 -23.03 -8.21
N ASN A 190 -24.19 -22.54 -9.01
CA ASN A 190 -25.26 -23.37 -9.58
C ASN A 190 -24.67 -24.43 -10.53
N THR A 191 -23.73 -24.03 -11.39
CA THR A 191 -23.07 -24.95 -12.33
C THR A 191 -22.27 -26.02 -11.58
N LEU A 192 -21.61 -25.67 -10.47
CA LEU A 192 -20.86 -26.62 -9.65
C LEU A 192 -21.79 -27.60 -8.94
N SER A 193 -22.91 -27.11 -8.39
CA SER A 193 -23.96 -27.95 -7.80
C SER A 193 -24.59 -28.89 -8.82
N ASP A 194 -24.86 -28.41 -10.05
CA ASP A 194 -25.41 -29.24 -11.13
C ASP A 194 -24.44 -30.38 -11.53
N HIS A 195 -23.13 -30.21 -11.32
CA HIS A 195 -22.09 -31.18 -11.64
C HIS A 195 -21.49 -31.88 -10.41
N GLU A 196 -22.05 -31.71 -9.21
CA GLU A 196 -21.53 -32.23 -7.94
C GLU A 196 -21.27 -33.74 -8.02
N ALA A 197 -22.25 -34.51 -8.52
CA ALA A 197 -22.13 -35.96 -8.68
C ALA A 197 -21.01 -36.40 -9.65
N ALA A 198 -20.72 -35.61 -10.68
CA ALA A 198 -19.64 -35.91 -11.62
C ALA A 198 -18.27 -35.57 -11.03
N ILE A 199 -18.20 -34.52 -10.21
CA ILE A 199 -17.01 -34.11 -9.47
C ILE A 199 -16.68 -35.14 -8.39
N ASP A 200 -17.68 -35.62 -7.65
CA ASP A 200 -17.53 -36.68 -6.66
C ASP A 200 -17.01 -37.97 -7.29
N LEU A 201 -17.59 -38.39 -8.42
CA LEU A 201 -17.10 -39.55 -9.17
C LEU A 201 -15.63 -39.38 -9.60
N LEU A 202 -15.23 -38.17 -10.00
CA LEU A 202 -13.85 -37.88 -10.37
C LEU A 202 -12.92 -37.96 -9.15
N ASN A 203 -13.34 -37.39 -8.02
CA ASN A 203 -12.59 -37.42 -6.76
C ASN A 203 -12.43 -38.85 -6.24
N ASP A 204 -13.47 -39.68 -6.36
CA ASP A 204 -13.42 -41.10 -6.02
C ASP A 204 -12.47 -41.88 -6.96
N LEU A 205 -12.49 -41.57 -8.27
CA LEU A 205 -11.55 -42.16 -9.24
C LEU A 205 -10.10 -41.79 -8.95
N VAL A 206 -9.85 -40.53 -8.61
CA VAL A 206 -8.51 -39.99 -8.35
C VAL A 206 -7.96 -40.45 -7.01
N SER A 207 -8.81 -40.54 -5.99
CA SER A 207 -8.43 -41.02 -4.65
C SER A 207 -8.29 -42.55 -4.59
N GLY A 208 -8.89 -43.27 -5.55
CA GLY A 208 -8.90 -44.73 -5.56
C GLY A 208 -9.85 -45.36 -4.54
N ASP A 209 -10.57 -44.53 -3.78
CA ASP A 209 -11.62 -44.94 -2.85
C ASP A 209 -12.97 -44.64 -3.49
N MET A 210 -13.56 -45.63 -4.15
CA MET A 210 -14.96 -45.56 -4.57
C MET A 210 -15.79 -46.33 -3.54
N PRO A 211 -16.63 -45.69 -2.72
CA PRO A 211 -17.63 -46.36 -1.89
C PRO A 211 -18.68 -47.02 -2.80
N GLY A 212 -18.38 -48.24 -3.25
CA GLY A 212 -19.19 -49.00 -4.21
C GLY A 212 -18.38 -49.62 -5.36
N GLY A 213 -17.16 -49.14 -5.61
CA GLY A 213 -16.24 -49.63 -6.63
C GLY A 213 -16.78 -49.59 -8.07
N ILE A 214 -15.89 -49.68 -9.05
CA ILE A 214 -16.30 -50.21 -10.36
C ILE A 214 -16.51 -51.70 -10.12
N ASN A 215 -17.74 -52.13 -9.82
CA ASN A 215 -18.05 -53.52 -9.50
C ASN A 215 -17.98 -54.43 -10.74
N LYS A 216 -16.84 -54.46 -11.43
CA LYS A 216 -16.45 -55.58 -12.29
C LYS A 216 -15.89 -56.65 -11.37
N THR A 217 -16.76 -57.37 -10.68
CA THR A 217 -16.35 -58.61 -10.00
C THR A 217 -15.89 -59.59 -11.07
N ALA A 218 -14.58 -59.74 -11.22
CA ALA A 218 -13.97 -60.82 -11.99
C ALA A 218 -13.88 -62.03 -11.06
N ASP A 219 -14.71 -63.03 -11.29
CA ASP A 219 -14.68 -64.27 -10.51
C ASP A 219 -13.75 -65.27 -11.20
N PHE A 220 -12.54 -65.40 -10.69
CA PHE A 220 -11.57 -66.36 -11.21
C PHE A 220 -11.93 -67.80 -10.87
N ALA A 221 -12.92 -68.10 -10.01
CA ALA A 221 -13.38 -69.45 -9.73
C ALA A 221 -14.43 -69.92 -10.75
N THR A 222 -15.31 -69.02 -11.21
CA THR A 222 -16.36 -69.34 -12.20
C THR A 222 -16.08 -68.78 -13.60
N LEU A 223 -15.01 -68.00 -13.77
CA LEU A 223 -14.67 -67.21 -14.96
C LEU A 223 -15.71 -66.12 -15.31
N ALA A 224 -16.63 -65.79 -14.40
CA ALA A 224 -17.60 -64.73 -14.64
C ALA A 224 -16.90 -63.37 -14.78
N GLY A 225 -17.21 -62.66 -15.86
CA GLY A 225 -16.61 -61.35 -16.17
C GLY A 225 -15.19 -61.41 -16.75
N ILE A 226 -14.65 -62.59 -17.06
CA ILE A 226 -13.29 -62.78 -17.60
C ILE A 226 -13.36 -63.39 -19.01
N THR A 227 -12.62 -62.80 -19.96
CA THR A 227 -12.38 -63.39 -21.30
C THR A 227 -10.90 -63.67 -21.46
N MET A 228 -10.52 -64.95 -21.54
CA MET A 228 -9.13 -65.35 -21.80
C MET A 228 -8.88 -65.39 -23.30
N ARG A 229 -7.89 -64.63 -23.78
CA ARG A 229 -7.50 -64.63 -25.19
C ARG A 229 -6.54 -65.76 -25.56
N ASP A 230 -5.70 -66.19 -24.62
CA ASP A 230 -4.73 -67.28 -24.79
C ASP A 230 -4.30 -67.86 -23.42
N GLY A 231 -3.82 -69.11 -23.38
CA GLY A 231 -3.36 -69.82 -22.18
C GLY A 231 -4.31 -70.89 -21.61
N VAL A 232 -3.91 -71.53 -20.50
CA VAL A 232 -4.72 -72.54 -19.78
C VAL A 232 -4.99 -72.04 -18.37
N TRP A 233 -6.27 -71.91 -18.00
CA TRP A 233 -6.69 -71.64 -16.63
C TRP A 233 -7.07 -72.95 -15.92
N SER A 234 -6.64 -73.07 -14.66
CA SER A 234 -6.93 -74.22 -13.82
C SER A 234 -7.29 -73.76 -12.42
N GLN A 235 -8.50 -74.10 -11.97
CA GLN A 235 -9.01 -73.77 -10.63
C GLN A 235 -8.25 -74.49 -9.51
N THR A 236 -7.60 -75.61 -9.82
CA THR A 236 -7.05 -76.58 -8.88
C THR A 236 -5.55 -76.83 -9.07
N GLY A 237 -4.86 -75.93 -9.77
CA GLY A 237 -3.50 -76.16 -10.27
C GLY A 237 -2.54 -76.78 -9.25
N ARG A 238 -2.12 -78.02 -9.48
CA ARG A 238 -0.82 -78.53 -9.05
C ARG A 238 0.16 -78.34 -10.21
N SER A 239 1.28 -77.67 -9.96
CA SER A 239 2.35 -77.57 -10.93
C SER A 239 2.98 -78.96 -11.12
N ILE A 240 3.10 -79.39 -12.38
CA ILE A 240 4.05 -80.44 -12.75
C ILE A 240 5.12 -79.74 -13.55
N THR A 241 6.28 -79.55 -12.94
CA THR A 241 7.47 -79.06 -13.63
C THR A 241 8.08 -80.26 -14.36
N ALA A 242 8.38 -80.09 -15.64
CA ALA A 242 9.17 -81.05 -16.41
C ALA A 242 10.62 -81.11 -15.90
#